data_AF-A0ABD7N192-F1
#
_entry.id   AF-A0ABD7N192-F1
#
_cell.length_a   1.000
_cell.length_b   1.000
_cell.length_c   1.000
_cell.angle_alpha   90.00
_cell.angle_beta   90.00
_cell.angle_gamma   90.00
#
_symmetry.space_group_name_H-M   'P 1'
#
loop_
_entity.id
_entity.type
_entity.pdbx_description
1 polymer ?
#
loop_
_entity_poly.entity_id
_entity_poly.type
_entity_poly.pdbx_seq_one_letter_code
_entity_poly.pdbx_strand_id
1 'polypeptide(L)'
;MTGSSNDSGLLHAHTICVVGGCGLSVRSRNSPYCEKHYMRVRRHGSTEKLSTRKDGKLEHTGGYLLVYAPDHPLACGSSRVYEHRKVYYDKYGAGPFSCHWCAKTVGWDTLHIDHLDDCKTNNEPDNLVPSCPVCNQKRGVDKMRRAMRENSSRRYTAHGKTMCLNEWADYLGISRNSIEYRLRAGWDINKVFSPRIGNSGPPSRKLAKIVHEAVK
;
A
#
# COMPACT_ATOMS: atom_id res chain seq x y z
N MET A 1 -45.76 57.71 -37.82
CA MET A 1 -45.85 56.28 -38.18
C MET A 1 -44.61 55.59 -37.65
N THR A 2 -44.75 54.91 -36.52
CA THR A 2 -43.69 54.20 -35.79
C THR A 2 -43.35 52.92 -36.53
N GLY A 3 -42.21 52.91 -37.24
CA GLY A 3 -41.67 51.70 -37.87
C GLY A 3 -40.97 50.83 -36.83
N SER A 4 -41.67 49.82 -36.33
CA SER A 4 -41.09 48.74 -35.55
C SER A 4 -40.20 47.89 -36.46
N SER A 5 -38.88 48.06 -36.35
CA SER A 5 -37.92 47.10 -36.90
C SER A 5 -37.85 45.89 -35.98
N ASN A 6 -38.64 44.87 -36.31
CA ASN A 6 -38.44 43.51 -35.82
C ASN A 6 -37.08 43.01 -36.31
N ASP A 7 -36.04 43.22 -35.50
CA ASP A 7 -34.74 42.58 -35.72
C ASP A 7 -34.89 41.09 -35.43
N SER A 8 -35.16 40.38 -36.51
CA SER A 8 -35.44 38.96 -36.54
C SER A 8 -34.13 38.24 -36.27
N GLY A 9 -33.85 37.96 -34.99
CA GLY A 9 -32.68 37.21 -34.56
C GLY A 9 -32.56 35.89 -35.32
N LEU A 10 -31.75 35.91 -36.38
CA LEU A 10 -31.24 34.73 -37.06
C LEU A 10 -30.38 33.98 -36.05
N LEU A 11 -31.01 33.07 -35.30
CA LEU A 11 -30.37 32.01 -34.56
C LEU A 11 -29.60 31.18 -35.59
N HIS A 12 -28.35 31.55 -35.83
CA HIS A 12 -27.44 30.78 -36.67
C HIS A 12 -27.31 29.40 -36.01
N ALA A 13 -27.97 28.41 -36.61
CA ALA A 13 -27.87 27.02 -36.19
C ALA A 13 -26.43 26.57 -36.46
N HIS A 14 -25.57 26.71 -35.45
CA HIS A 14 -24.20 26.21 -35.52
C HIS A 14 -24.29 24.71 -35.82
N THR A 15 -23.69 24.25 -36.90
CA THR A 15 -23.55 22.81 -37.19
C THR A 15 -22.28 22.24 -36.58
N ILE A 16 -21.28 23.10 -36.35
CA ILE A 16 -19.94 22.77 -35.83
C ILE A 16 -19.68 23.56 -34.54
N CYS A 17 -18.94 22.95 -33.63
CA CYS A 17 -18.52 23.56 -32.36
C CYS A 17 -17.72 24.86 -32.57
N VAL A 18 -18.04 25.91 -31.80
CA VAL A 18 -17.37 27.22 -31.90
C VAL A 18 -15.95 27.28 -31.30
N VAL A 19 -15.45 26.19 -30.72
CA VAL A 19 -14.13 26.17 -30.07
C VAL A 19 -13.06 26.06 -31.15
N GLY A 20 -12.10 26.98 -31.16
CA GLY A 20 -11.00 27.01 -32.14
C GLY A 20 -10.30 25.65 -32.26
N GLY A 21 -10.18 25.13 -33.48
CA GLY A 21 -9.57 23.82 -33.75
C GLY A 21 -10.47 22.60 -33.46
N CYS A 22 -11.72 22.80 -33.01
CA CYS A 22 -12.67 21.71 -32.78
C CYS A 22 -13.60 21.50 -33.98
N GLY A 23 -13.32 20.50 -34.82
CA GLY A 23 -14.16 20.14 -35.97
C GLY A 23 -15.40 19.28 -35.66
N LEU A 24 -15.76 19.11 -34.39
CA LEU A 24 -16.89 18.24 -33.99
C LEU A 24 -18.24 18.96 -34.14
N SER A 25 -19.28 18.22 -34.50
CA SER A 25 -20.64 18.74 -34.62
C SER A 25 -21.18 19.23 -33.27
N VAL A 26 -22.06 20.23 -33.31
CA VAL A 26 -22.77 20.67 -32.10
C VAL A 26 -23.65 19.57 -31.53
N ARG A 27 -23.92 19.62 -30.23
CA ARG A 27 -24.81 18.64 -29.57
C ARG A 27 -26.30 18.81 -29.90
N SER A 28 -26.71 20.03 -30.22
CA SER A 28 -28.08 20.37 -30.59
C SER A 28 -28.08 21.67 -31.39
N ARG A 29 -29.14 21.90 -32.18
CA ARG A 29 -29.27 23.08 -33.06
C ARG A 29 -29.13 24.42 -32.34
N ASN A 30 -29.40 24.45 -31.04
CA ASN A 30 -29.35 25.65 -30.21
C ASN A 30 -28.09 25.73 -29.32
N SER A 31 -27.17 24.76 -29.42
CA SER A 31 -25.94 24.77 -28.66
C SER A 31 -24.78 25.23 -29.53
N PRO A 32 -23.95 26.17 -29.06
CA PRO A 32 -22.73 26.55 -29.77
C PRO A 32 -21.61 25.49 -29.62
N TYR A 33 -21.80 24.48 -28.78
CA TYR A 33 -20.74 23.52 -28.42
C TYR A 33 -21.08 22.08 -28.86
N CYS A 34 -20.05 21.29 -29.18
CA CYS A 34 -20.18 19.83 -29.20
C CYS A 34 -20.43 19.27 -27.80
N GLU A 35 -20.84 18.01 -27.68
CA GLU A 35 -21.15 17.38 -26.40
C GLU A 35 -20.00 17.48 -25.39
N LYS A 36 -18.75 17.29 -25.86
CA LYS A 36 -17.53 17.38 -25.04
C LYS A 36 -17.31 18.79 -24.47
N HIS A 37 -17.40 19.83 -25.30
CA HIS A 37 -17.19 21.20 -24.85
C HIS A 37 -18.37 21.72 -24.02
N TYR A 38 -19.60 21.35 -24.38
CA TYR A 38 -20.77 21.63 -23.58
C TYR A 38 -20.64 21.04 -22.17
N MET A 39 -20.22 19.78 -22.04
CA MET A 39 -20.05 19.16 -20.73
C MET A 39 -18.95 19.83 -19.89
N ARG A 40 -17.88 20.33 -20.52
CA ARG A 40 -16.84 21.10 -19.81
C ARG A 40 -17.36 22.45 -19.33
N VAL A 41 -18.03 23.20 -20.20
CA VAL A 41 -18.66 24.49 -19.85
C VAL A 41 -19.68 24.30 -18.73
N ARG A 42 -20.52 23.27 -18.82
CA ARG A 42 -21.52 22.93 -17.79
C ARG A 42 -20.88 22.63 -16.43
N ARG A 43 -19.74 21.93 -16.39
CA ARG A 43 -19.10 21.52 -15.12
C ARG A 43 -18.13 22.56 -14.55
N HIS A 44 -17.48 23.33 -15.41
CA HIS A 44 -16.30 24.12 -15.06
C HIS A 44 -16.33 25.56 -15.59
N GLY A 45 -17.42 25.96 -16.26
CA GLY A 45 -17.57 27.30 -16.83
C GLY A 45 -16.68 27.60 -18.04
N SER A 46 -15.84 26.65 -18.48
CA SER A 46 -14.87 26.84 -19.57
C SER A 46 -14.87 25.66 -20.55
N THR A 47 -14.52 25.93 -21.81
CA THR A 47 -14.29 24.93 -22.86
C THR A 47 -12.95 24.22 -22.70
N GLU A 48 -12.04 24.84 -21.95
CA GLU A 48 -10.71 24.31 -21.70
C GLU A 48 -10.74 23.02 -20.91
N LYS A 49 -9.81 22.12 -21.24
CA LYS A 49 -9.60 20.92 -20.43
C LYS A 49 -8.88 21.32 -19.16
N LEU A 50 -9.60 21.41 -18.04
CA LEU A 50 -8.95 21.54 -16.75
C LEU A 50 -8.00 20.36 -16.51
N SER A 51 -6.82 20.69 -15.99
CA SER A 51 -5.86 19.68 -15.55
C SER A 51 -6.49 18.84 -14.44
N THR A 52 -6.50 17.52 -14.62
CA THR A 52 -6.82 16.58 -13.53
C THR A 52 -5.62 16.29 -12.64
N ARG A 53 -4.47 16.94 -12.91
CA ARG A 53 -3.28 16.79 -12.08
C ARG A 53 -3.56 17.50 -10.77
N LYS A 54 -3.57 16.73 -9.69
CA LYS A 54 -3.47 17.29 -8.35
C LYS A 54 -2.09 17.92 -8.19
N ASP A 55 -2.01 19.10 -7.62
CA ASP A 55 -0.72 19.71 -7.31
C ASP A 55 -0.14 19.12 -6.02
N GLY A 56 1.18 19.21 -5.86
CA GLY A 56 1.88 18.76 -4.67
C GLY A 56 2.02 17.23 -4.52
N LYS A 57 2.33 16.83 -3.29
CA LYS A 57 2.56 15.45 -2.88
C LYS A 57 1.23 14.71 -2.76
N LEU A 58 1.19 13.47 -3.23
CA LEU A 58 0.05 12.57 -3.05
C LEU A 58 0.41 11.44 -2.10
N GLU A 59 -0.50 11.10 -1.19
CA GLU A 59 -0.36 9.92 -0.37
C GLU A 59 -0.84 8.67 -1.13
N HIS A 60 0.03 7.66 -1.19
CA HIS A 60 -0.27 6.34 -1.72
C HIS A 60 -1.09 5.54 -0.72
N THR A 61 -1.86 4.57 -1.19
CA THR A 61 -2.56 3.59 -0.31
C THR A 61 -1.61 2.84 0.63
N GLY A 62 -0.34 2.73 0.26
CA GLY A 62 0.72 2.16 1.10
C GLY A 62 1.29 3.09 2.17
N GLY A 63 0.81 4.33 2.29
CA GLY A 63 1.29 5.36 3.23
C GLY A 63 2.58 6.09 2.77
N TYR A 64 2.97 5.94 1.51
CA TYR A 64 4.13 6.62 0.93
C TYR A 64 3.73 7.89 0.18
N LEU A 65 4.61 8.87 0.11
CA LEU A 65 4.39 10.08 -0.67
C LEU A 65 4.85 9.90 -2.13
N LEU A 66 4.05 10.39 -3.08
CA LEU A 66 4.37 10.51 -4.50
C LEU A 66 4.52 11.98 -4.87
N VAL A 67 5.60 12.28 -5.59
CA VAL A 67 5.92 13.61 -6.11
C VAL A 67 5.80 13.63 -7.63
N TYR A 68 5.37 14.77 -8.17
CA TYR A 68 5.35 14.99 -9.62
C TYR A 68 6.78 15.11 -10.13
N ALA A 69 7.18 14.18 -10.99
CA ALA A 69 8.54 14.06 -11.51
C ALA A 69 8.51 13.26 -12.83
N PRO A 70 7.87 13.79 -13.89
CA PRO A 70 7.62 13.05 -15.14
C PRO A 70 8.90 12.70 -15.90
N ASP A 71 9.92 13.55 -15.82
CA ASP A 71 11.19 13.40 -16.55
C ASP A 71 12.25 12.66 -15.72
N HIS A 72 11.90 12.23 -14.51
CA HIS A 72 12.83 11.53 -13.63
C HIS A 72 13.06 10.10 -14.14
N PRO A 73 14.31 9.56 -14.09
CA PRO A 73 14.61 8.21 -14.57
C PRO A 73 13.73 7.10 -13.96
N LEU A 74 13.26 7.30 -12.73
CA LEU A 74 12.37 6.39 -12.00
C LEU A 74 10.87 6.53 -12.33
N ALA A 75 10.49 7.45 -13.20
CA ALA A 75 9.08 7.71 -13.51
C ALA A 75 8.45 6.57 -14.33
N CYS A 76 9.22 5.84 -15.14
CA CYS A 76 8.81 4.63 -15.85
C CYS A 76 7.40 4.70 -16.48
N GLY A 77 7.11 5.78 -17.23
CA GLY A 77 5.81 6.00 -17.90
C GLY A 77 4.70 6.58 -16.99
N SER A 78 4.95 6.72 -15.70
CA SER A 78 4.15 7.52 -14.77
C SER A 78 4.60 8.99 -14.79
N SER A 79 3.71 9.89 -14.40
CA SER A 79 4.07 11.30 -14.16
C SER A 79 4.58 11.57 -12.74
N ARG A 80 4.58 10.54 -11.89
CA ARG A 80 4.91 10.62 -10.47
C ARG A 80 5.83 9.49 -10.04
N VAL A 81 6.72 9.81 -9.12
CA VAL A 81 7.69 8.90 -8.50
C VAL A 81 7.47 8.89 -6.99
N TYR A 82 7.76 7.76 -6.34
CA TYR A 82 7.85 7.68 -4.88
C TYR A 82 8.91 8.63 -4.36
N GLU A 83 8.54 9.52 -3.45
CA GLU A 83 9.41 10.58 -2.96
C GLU A 83 10.71 10.03 -2.36
N HIS A 84 10.64 9.02 -1.49
CA HIS A 84 11.83 8.42 -0.90
C HIS A 84 12.80 7.85 -1.95
N ARG A 85 12.29 7.32 -3.08
CA ARG A 85 13.15 6.84 -4.17
C ARG A 85 13.78 8.00 -4.92
N LYS A 86 13.00 9.05 -5.20
CA LYS A 86 13.50 10.27 -5.87
C LYS A 86 14.58 10.94 -5.03
N VAL A 87 14.32 11.23 -3.75
CA VAL A 87 15.28 11.86 -2.84
C VAL A 87 16.58 11.08 -2.77
N TYR A 88 16.50 9.74 -2.67
CA TYR A 88 17.68 8.89 -2.63
C TYR A 88 18.43 8.89 -3.98
N TYR A 89 17.72 8.83 -5.10
CA TYR A 89 18.31 8.92 -6.44
C TYR A 89 19.01 10.25 -6.67
N ASP A 90 18.37 11.36 -6.32
CA ASP A 90 18.93 12.71 -6.50
C ASP A 90 20.25 12.87 -5.71
N LYS A 91 20.33 12.27 -4.51
CA LYS A 91 21.52 12.37 -3.64
C LYS A 91 22.64 11.41 -4.05
N TYR A 92 22.33 10.17 -4.42
CA TYR A 92 23.32 9.10 -4.58
C TYR A 92 23.42 8.52 -6.01
N GLY A 93 22.54 8.94 -6.92
CA GLY A 93 22.54 8.58 -8.33
C GLY A 93 21.99 7.18 -8.64
N ALA A 94 22.54 6.56 -9.69
CA ALA A 94 22.04 5.28 -10.22
C ALA A 94 22.55 4.04 -9.46
N GLY A 95 23.54 4.19 -8.57
CA GLY A 95 24.21 3.07 -7.91
C GLY A 95 25.31 2.45 -8.76
N PRO A 96 25.75 1.20 -8.47
CA PRO A 96 25.19 0.29 -7.47
C PRO A 96 25.40 0.75 -6.02
N PHE A 97 24.67 0.14 -5.09
CA PHE A 97 24.76 0.43 -3.66
C PHE A 97 25.07 -0.82 -2.85
N SER A 98 25.60 -0.64 -1.65
CA SER A 98 25.76 -1.72 -0.66
C SER A 98 24.63 -1.66 0.35
N CYS A 99 23.89 -2.76 0.52
CA CYS A 99 22.85 -2.87 1.53
C CYS A 99 23.37 -2.44 2.91
N HIS A 100 22.70 -1.51 3.57
CA HIS A 100 23.08 -0.99 4.88
C HIS A 100 23.22 -2.09 5.96
N TRP A 101 22.39 -3.14 5.86
CA TRP A 101 22.31 -4.18 6.87
C TRP A 101 23.24 -5.38 6.66
N CYS A 102 23.61 -5.68 5.43
CA CYS A 102 24.39 -6.89 5.11
C CYS A 102 25.48 -6.68 4.06
N ALA A 103 25.70 -5.44 3.62
CA ALA A 103 26.66 -5.03 2.59
C ALA A 103 26.47 -5.65 1.20
N LYS A 104 25.44 -6.48 0.97
CA LYS A 104 25.14 -7.05 -0.35
C LYS A 104 24.92 -5.94 -1.39
N THR A 105 25.59 -6.05 -2.53
CA THR A 105 25.41 -5.14 -3.66
C THR A 105 23.99 -5.23 -4.21
N VAL A 106 23.34 -4.07 -4.37
CA VAL A 106 21.98 -3.92 -4.87
C VAL A 106 21.93 -2.78 -5.91
N GLY A 107 21.17 -3.00 -6.98
CA GLY A 107 20.80 -1.98 -7.95
C GLY A 107 19.30 -1.68 -7.88
N TRP A 108 18.83 -0.68 -8.62
CA TRP A 108 17.42 -0.20 -8.56
C TRP A 108 16.35 -1.29 -8.78
N ASP A 109 16.68 -2.40 -9.42
CA ASP A 109 15.81 -3.56 -9.62
C ASP A 109 15.56 -4.37 -8.33
N THR A 110 16.53 -4.39 -7.41
CA THR A 110 16.47 -5.16 -6.14
C THR A 110 16.53 -4.26 -4.90
N LEU A 111 16.85 -2.99 -5.09
CA LEU A 111 16.96 -1.98 -4.04
C LEU A 111 15.60 -1.66 -3.44
N HIS A 112 15.54 -1.75 -2.12
CA HIS A 112 14.52 -1.12 -1.31
C HIS A 112 15.14 0.07 -0.60
N ILE A 113 14.52 1.24 -0.69
CA ILE A 113 14.89 2.38 0.16
C ILE A 113 14.18 2.18 1.49
N ASP A 114 14.99 2.03 2.54
CA ASP A 114 14.53 1.68 3.88
C ASP A 114 14.59 2.91 4.78
N HIS A 115 13.50 3.14 5.52
CA HIS A 115 13.39 4.21 6.50
C HIS A 115 13.91 3.71 7.85
N LEU A 116 14.96 4.35 8.37
CA LEU A 116 15.58 3.97 9.65
C LEU A 116 14.57 4.08 10.80
N ASP A 117 13.79 5.16 10.81
CA ASP A 117 12.77 5.47 11.81
C ASP A 117 11.40 4.76 11.61
N ASP A 118 11.23 3.96 10.56
CA ASP A 118 9.97 3.33 10.16
C ASP A 118 8.81 4.30 9.78
N CYS A 119 9.11 5.58 9.62
CA CYS A 119 8.16 6.60 9.21
C CYS A 119 8.21 6.81 7.69
N LYS A 120 7.24 6.27 6.97
CA LYS A 120 7.16 6.28 5.48
C LYS A 120 7.09 7.68 4.84
N THR A 121 6.77 8.70 5.63
CA THR A 121 6.65 10.09 5.19
C THR A 121 7.87 10.93 5.57
N ASN A 122 8.75 10.43 6.47
CA ASN A 122 10.03 11.07 6.78
C ASN A 122 11.07 10.73 5.71
N ASN A 123 11.05 11.50 4.62
CA ASN A 123 11.91 11.28 3.47
C ASN A 123 13.22 12.10 3.53
N GLU A 124 13.68 12.49 4.72
CA GLU A 124 14.97 13.15 4.89
C GLU A 124 16.11 12.23 4.40
N PRO A 125 17.08 12.73 3.60
CA PRO A 125 18.06 11.88 2.94
C PRO A 125 18.95 11.03 3.88
N ASP A 126 19.08 11.43 5.14
CA ASP A 126 19.86 10.71 6.16
C ASP A 126 19.04 9.63 6.87
N ASN A 127 17.70 9.68 6.78
CA ASN A 127 16.79 8.64 7.26
C ASN A 127 16.62 7.49 6.24
N LEU A 128 17.12 7.68 5.01
CA LEU A 128 16.95 6.75 3.91
C LEU A 128 18.24 5.96 3.65
N VAL A 129 18.14 4.64 3.72
CA VAL A 129 19.29 3.75 3.47
C VAL A 129 18.96 2.70 2.41
N PRO A 130 19.97 2.22 1.65
CA PRO A 130 19.75 1.17 0.67
C PRO A 130 19.64 -0.18 1.38
N SER A 131 18.62 -0.97 1.05
CA SER A 131 18.38 -2.27 1.68
C SER A 131 18.07 -3.33 0.62
N CYS A 132 18.59 -4.54 0.83
CA CYS A 132 18.22 -5.68 -0.01
C CYS A 132 16.84 -6.22 0.40
N PRO A 133 16.12 -6.95 -0.49
CA PRO A 133 14.75 -7.39 -0.21
C PRO A 133 14.64 -8.25 1.06
N VAL A 134 15.65 -9.09 1.32
CA VAL A 134 15.70 -9.99 2.48
C VAL A 134 15.83 -9.20 3.78
N CYS A 135 16.74 -8.23 3.83
CA CYS A 135 16.96 -7.42 5.02
C CYS A 135 15.75 -6.52 5.31
N ASN A 136 15.20 -5.87 4.28
CA ASN A 136 14.00 -5.05 4.41
C ASN A 136 12.81 -5.85 4.96
N GLN A 137 12.54 -7.03 4.40
CA GLN A 137 11.46 -7.90 4.90
C GLN A 137 11.70 -8.34 6.35
N LYS A 138 12.94 -8.68 6.71
CA LYS A 138 13.28 -9.15 8.06
C LYS A 138 12.94 -8.11 9.14
N ARG A 139 13.07 -6.80 8.85
CA ARG A 139 12.68 -5.72 9.78
C ARG A 139 11.18 -5.66 10.09
N GLY A 140 10.35 -6.14 9.17
CA GLY A 140 8.90 -6.17 9.33
C GLY A 140 8.37 -7.37 10.13
N VAL A 141 9.19 -8.41 10.34
CA VAL A 141 8.74 -9.69 10.88
C VAL A 141 8.16 -9.56 12.29
N ASP A 142 8.79 -8.78 13.16
CA ASP A 142 8.31 -8.66 14.55
C ASP A 142 7.03 -7.84 14.65
N LYS A 143 6.86 -6.83 13.80
CA LYS A 143 5.60 -6.08 13.68
C LYS A 143 4.47 -6.98 13.18
N MET A 144 4.74 -7.79 12.15
CA MET A 144 3.79 -8.78 11.64
C MET A 144 3.41 -9.80 12.73
N ARG A 145 4.40 -10.35 13.46
CA ARG A 145 4.15 -11.29 14.56
C ARG A 145 3.30 -10.66 15.66
N ARG A 146 3.58 -9.42 16.05
CA ARG A 146 2.78 -8.66 17.03
C ARG A 146 1.33 -8.50 16.56
N ALA A 147 1.14 -8.01 15.33
CA ALA A 147 -0.20 -7.86 14.74
C ALA A 147 -0.96 -9.19 14.68
N MET A 148 -0.29 -10.29 14.32
CA MET A 148 -0.91 -11.63 14.35
C MET A 148 -1.33 -12.07 15.75
N ARG A 149 -0.58 -11.71 16.80
CA ARG A 149 -0.91 -12.02 18.20
C ARG A 149 -2.11 -11.22 18.69
N GLU A 150 -2.12 -9.93 18.40
CA GLU A 150 -3.16 -8.98 18.83
C GLU A 150 -4.49 -9.21 18.10
N ASN A 151 -4.44 -9.47 16.78
CA ASN A 151 -5.64 -9.60 15.95
C ASN A 151 -6.15 -11.04 15.78
N SER A 152 -5.49 -12.03 16.39
CA SER A 152 -5.95 -13.41 16.28
C SER A 152 -7.27 -13.59 17.03
N SER A 153 -8.34 -13.93 16.32
CA SER A 153 -9.63 -14.35 16.92
C SER A 153 -9.53 -15.66 17.70
N ARG A 154 -8.54 -16.51 17.37
CA ARG A 154 -8.35 -17.83 17.97
C ARG A 154 -7.48 -17.76 19.23
N ARG A 155 -8.02 -17.15 20.28
CA ARG A 155 -7.40 -17.06 21.61
C ARG A 155 -8.04 -18.08 22.55
N TYR A 156 -7.19 -18.76 23.31
CA TYR A 156 -7.64 -19.81 24.21
C TYR A 156 -7.00 -19.64 25.58
N THR A 157 -7.80 -19.85 26.62
CA THR A 157 -7.39 -19.79 28.01
C THR A 157 -7.24 -21.19 28.58
N ALA A 158 -6.06 -21.51 29.07
CA ALA A 158 -5.73 -22.76 29.75
C ALA A 158 -4.56 -22.51 30.71
N HIS A 159 -4.49 -23.25 31.82
CA HIS A 159 -3.38 -23.14 32.80
C HIS A 159 -3.09 -21.69 33.25
N GLY A 160 -4.14 -20.87 33.43
CA GLY A 160 -4.01 -19.47 33.85
C GLY A 160 -3.42 -18.51 32.81
N LYS A 161 -3.23 -18.95 31.56
CA LYS A 161 -2.71 -18.13 30.46
C LYS A 161 -3.72 -18.05 29.32
N THR A 162 -3.79 -16.88 28.68
CA THR A 162 -4.56 -16.69 27.44
C THR A 162 -3.61 -16.33 26.31
N MET A 163 -3.51 -17.22 25.33
CA MET A 163 -2.57 -17.08 24.21
C MET A 163 -3.28 -17.41 22.90
N CYS A 164 -2.76 -16.92 21.77
CA CYS A 164 -3.23 -17.37 20.47
C CYS A 164 -2.70 -18.77 20.15
N LEU A 165 -3.29 -19.42 19.14
CA LEU A 165 -2.91 -20.79 18.78
C LEU A 165 -1.41 -20.96 18.45
N ASN A 166 -0.79 -19.98 17.77
CA ASN A 166 0.63 -20.03 17.43
C ASN A 166 1.51 -19.83 18.67
N GLU A 167 1.12 -18.92 19.56
CA GLU A 167 1.80 -18.72 20.84
C GLU A 167 1.74 -19.98 21.70
N TRP A 168 0.59 -20.67 21.73
CA TRP A 168 0.47 -21.98 22.38
C TRP A 168 1.36 -23.05 21.74
N ALA A 169 1.45 -23.10 20.42
CA ALA A 169 2.33 -24.03 19.71
C ALA A 169 3.81 -23.81 20.06
N ASP A 170 4.24 -22.54 20.04
CA ASP A 170 5.61 -22.14 20.40
C ASP A 170 5.90 -22.43 21.89
N TYR A 171 4.96 -22.10 22.78
CA TYR A 171 5.09 -22.30 24.22
C TYR A 171 5.21 -23.79 24.57
N LEU A 172 4.35 -24.64 23.99
CA LEU A 172 4.29 -26.07 24.29
C LEU A 172 5.31 -26.90 23.48
N GLY A 173 5.96 -26.33 22.47
CA GLY A 173 6.85 -27.07 21.57
C GLY A 173 6.12 -28.15 20.75
N ILE A 174 4.85 -27.93 20.44
CA ILE A 174 4.01 -28.85 19.64
C ILE A 174 3.55 -28.17 18.36
N SER A 175 3.33 -28.96 17.31
CA SER A 175 2.89 -28.38 16.04
C SER A 175 1.49 -27.78 16.19
N ARG A 176 1.24 -26.66 15.49
CA ARG A 176 -0.09 -26.04 15.38
C ARG A 176 -1.15 -27.06 14.96
N ASN A 177 -0.82 -27.93 14.02
CA ASN A 177 -1.72 -28.98 13.52
C ASN A 177 -2.08 -29.99 14.62
N SER A 178 -1.17 -30.30 15.53
CA SER A 178 -1.45 -31.17 16.68
C SER A 178 -2.46 -30.51 17.63
N ILE A 179 -2.35 -29.20 17.89
CA ILE A 179 -3.32 -28.48 18.71
C ILE A 179 -4.69 -28.41 18.01
N GLU A 180 -4.71 -28.13 16.71
CA GLU A 180 -5.96 -28.13 15.93
C GLU A 180 -6.65 -29.49 15.94
N TYR A 181 -5.88 -30.57 15.82
CA TYR A 181 -6.40 -31.92 15.95
C TYR A 181 -7.04 -32.14 17.33
N ARG A 182 -6.35 -31.78 18.42
CA ARG A 182 -6.87 -31.91 19.79
C ARG A 182 -8.18 -31.14 19.98
N LEU A 183 -8.26 -29.90 19.47
CA LEU A 183 -9.48 -29.09 19.49
C LEU A 183 -10.62 -29.76 18.71
N ARG A 184 -10.34 -30.24 17.49
CA ARG A 184 -11.34 -30.88 16.62
C ARG A 184 -11.84 -32.21 17.19
N ALA A 185 -10.96 -32.95 17.86
CA ALA A 185 -11.30 -34.18 18.55
C ALA A 185 -12.09 -33.95 19.86
N GLY A 186 -12.40 -32.70 20.21
CA GLY A 186 -13.21 -32.37 21.39
C GLY A 186 -12.50 -32.64 22.71
N TRP A 187 -11.16 -32.56 22.75
CA TRP A 187 -10.43 -32.71 24.00
C TRP A 187 -10.76 -31.57 24.97
N ASP A 188 -10.67 -31.87 26.28
CA ASP A 188 -10.72 -30.83 27.32
C ASP A 188 -9.68 -29.74 27.05
N ILE A 189 -10.03 -28.47 27.31
CA ILE A 189 -9.23 -27.31 26.95
C ILE A 189 -7.84 -27.31 27.61
N ASN A 190 -7.74 -27.73 28.88
CA ASN A 190 -6.45 -27.83 29.57
C ASN A 190 -5.62 -28.97 29.00
N LYS A 191 -6.27 -30.06 28.59
CA LYS A 191 -5.62 -31.18 27.90
C LYS A 191 -5.17 -30.82 26.48
N VAL A 192 -5.93 -30.00 25.75
CA VAL A 192 -5.56 -29.48 24.43
C VAL A 192 -4.22 -28.73 24.53
N PHE A 193 -4.13 -27.83 25.50
CA PHE A 193 -2.97 -26.97 25.75
C PHE A 193 -2.00 -27.57 26.78
N SER A 194 -1.84 -28.89 26.75
CA SER A 194 -0.81 -29.60 27.52
C SER A 194 0.41 -29.93 26.63
N PRO A 195 1.58 -30.19 27.22
CA PRO A 195 2.76 -30.69 26.50
C PRO A 195 2.49 -32.00 25.72
N ARG A 196 3.53 -32.55 25.07
CA ARG A 196 3.40 -33.88 24.44
C ARG A 196 3.19 -34.95 25.49
N ILE A 197 2.24 -35.86 25.22
CA ILE A 197 2.02 -37.07 26.00
C ILE A 197 2.82 -38.19 25.30
N GLY A 198 4.07 -38.42 25.71
CA GLY A 198 4.93 -39.51 25.21
C GLY A 198 6.22 -39.08 24.47
N ASN A 199 7.00 -40.09 24.06
CA ASN A 199 8.39 -39.95 23.56
C ASN A 199 8.57 -40.00 22.03
N SER A 200 7.49 -40.01 21.25
CA SER A 200 7.59 -40.20 19.79
C SER A 200 7.77 -38.87 19.04
N GLY A 201 8.87 -38.75 18.29
CA GLY A 201 9.17 -37.62 17.38
C GLY A 201 10.43 -36.82 17.76
N PRO A 202 10.93 -35.91 16.88
CA PRO A 202 12.19 -35.22 17.11
C PRO A 202 12.11 -34.33 18.36
N PRO A 203 13.08 -34.39 19.28
CA PRO A 203 13.13 -33.48 20.42
C PRO A 203 13.54 -32.09 19.91
N SER A 204 12.90 -31.01 20.38
CA SER A 204 13.41 -29.67 20.08
C SER A 204 13.14 -28.64 21.18
N ARG A 205 14.23 -27.95 21.57
CA ARG A 205 14.39 -26.80 22.47
C ARG A 205 14.05 -27.03 23.96
N LYS A 206 15.03 -26.69 24.81
CA LYS A 206 15.01 -26.61 26.28
C LYS A 206 13.71 -26.03 26.87
N LEU A 207 13.05 -25.12 26.15
CA LEU A 207 11.78 -24.47 26.52
C LEU A 207 10.63 -25.46 26.76
N ALA A 208 10.48 -26.50 25.93
CA ALA A 208 9.38 -27.45 26.07
C ALA A 208 9.46 -28.29 27.37
N LYS A 209 10.68 -28.54 27.87
CA LYS A 209 10.90 -29.26 29.13
C LYS A 209 10.50 -28.42 30.34
N ILE A 210 10.90 -27.15 30.37
CA ILE A 210 10.52 -26.19 31.43
C ILE A 210 9.00 -26.03 31.49
N VAL A 211 8.36 -25.91 30.32
CA VAL A 211 6.90 -25.77 30.24
C VAL A 211 6.18 -27.04 30.72
N HIS A 212 6.72 -28.23 30.43
CA HIS A 212 6.17 -29.46 30.96
C HIS A 212 6.20 -29.50 32.50
N GLU A 213 7.28 -29.03 33.12
CA GLU A 213 7.39 -28.98 34.58
C GLU A 213 6.43 -27.95 35.21
N ALA A 214 6.15 -26.84 34.51
CA ALA A 214 5.26 -25.77 35.00
C ALA A 214 3.75 -26.04 34.82
N VAL A 215 3.38 -26.98 33.94
CA VAL A 215 1.98 -27.32 33.62
C VAL A 215 1.52 -28.61 34.33
N LYS A 216 2.45 -29.35 34.95
CA LYS A 216 2.19 -30.57 35.71
C LYS A 216 1.67 -30.25 37.11
#